data_AF-A0A2E8WSI7-F1
#
_entry.id   AF-A0A2E8WSI7-F1
#
_cell.length_a   1.000
_cell.length_b   1.000
_cell.length_c   1.000
_cell.angle_alpha   90.00
_cell.angle_beta   90.00
_cell.angle_gamma   90.00
#
_symmetry.space_group_name_H-M   'P 1'
#
loop_
_entity.id
_entity.type
_entity.pdbx_description
1 polymer ?
#
loop_
_entity_poly.entity_id
_entity_poly.type
_entity_poly.pdbx_seq_one_letter_code
_entity_poly.pdbx_strand_id
1 'polypeptide(L)'
;MTVLELSELVKALQDEFGVVAAAPAAAPAAGAASGEGGDQASSSDDDTANVTLKSFGANKIAVIKVVRALTSLGLKEAKDLVEGAPSPVKEGVPKAEAEDAKKQLEEAGAEAELS
;
A
#
# COMPACT_ATOMS: atom_id res chain seq x y z
N MET A 1 -19.21 13.83 -15.40
CA MET A 1 -18.27 13.32 -14.39
C MET A 1 -17.08 12.73 -15.12
N THR A 2 -16.07 13.56 -15.30
CA THR A 2 -14.75 13.15 -15.77
C THR A 2 -13.93 12.61 -14.60
N VAL A 3 -12.90 11.83 -14.89
CA VAL A 3 -12.02 11.21 -13.89
C VAL A 3 -11.34 12.27 -13.01
N LEU A 4 -11.14 13.48 -13.53
CA LEU A 4 -10.64 14.64 -12.78
C LEU A 4 -11.63 15.12 -11.70
N GLU A 5 -12.91 15.21 -12.03
CA GLU A 5 -13.96 15.63 -11.08
C GLU A 5 -14.14 14.60 -9.94
N LEU A 6 -13.90 13.31 -10.23
CA LEU A 6 -13.88 12.25 -9.20
C LEU A 6 -12.66 12.37 -8.27
N SER A 7 -11.49 12.75 -8.79
CA SER A 7 -10.28 12.96 -7.98
C SER A 7 -10.40 14.17 -7.05
N GLU A 8 -11.04 15.24 -7.53
CA GLU A 8 -11.33 16.44 -6.73
C GLU A 8 -12.35 16.15 -5.62
N LEU A 9 -13.39 15.37 -5.91
CA LEU A 9 -14.38 14.98 -4.90
C LEU A 9 -13.78 14.05 -3.84
N VAL A 10 -12.89 13.14 -4.22
CA VAL A 10 -12.16 12.27 -3.30
C VAL A 10 -11.22 13.08 -2.41
N LYS A 11 -10.57 14.12 -2.94
CA LYS A 11 -9.75 15.05 -2.14
C LYS A 11 -10.60 15.83 -1.12
N ALA A 12 -11.73 16.40 -1.56
CA ALA A 12 -12.62 17.12 -0.66
C ALA A 12 -13.16 16.22 0.47
N LEU A 13 -13.44 14.95 0.17
CA LEU A 13 -13.86 13.97 1.17
C LEU A 13 -12.72 13.55 2.13
N GLN A 14 -11.47 13.56 1.69
CA GLN A 14 -10.32 13.29 2.55
C GLN A 14 -10.06 14.43 3.55
N ASP A 15 -10.25 15.68 3.11
CA ASP A 15 -10.06 16.88 3.94
C ASP A 15 -11.16 17.05 5.00
N GLU A 16 -12.43 16.79 4.67
CA GLU A 16 -13.57 16.94 5.60
C GLU A 16 -13.62 15.83 6.67
N PHE A 17 -13.24 14.60 6.30
CA PHE A 17 -13.31 13.43 7.19
C PHE A 17 -11.97 13.08 7.86
N GLY A 18 -10.93 13.89 7.68
CA GLY A 18 -9.64 13.68 8.34
C GLY A 18 -9.00 12.33 8.01
N VAL A 19 -9.34 11.76 6.85
CA VAL A 19 -8.69 10.56 6.32
C VAL A 19 -7.40 11.05 5.68
N VAL A 20 -6.40 11.27 6.53
CA VAL A 20 -5.06 11.65 6.11
C VAL A 20 -4.53 10.51 5.24
N ALA A 21 -4.53 10.71 3.92
CA ALA A 21 -3.55 10.09 3.06
C ALA A 21 -2.20 10.44 3.68
N ALA A 22 -1.59 9.48 4.37
CA ALA A 22 -0.32 9.67 5.03
C ALA A 22 0.73 10.01 3.97
N ALA A 23 0.86 11.30 3.68
CA ALA A 23 2.04 11.86 3.06
C ALA A 23 3.22 11.38 3.93
N PRO A 24 4.16 10.60 3.37
CA PRO A 24 5.35 10.25 4.10
C PRO A 24 6.01 11.55 4.51
N ALA A 25 6.13 11.75 5.82
CA ALA A 25 6.73 12.91 6.42
C ALA A 25 8.12 13.14 5.82
N ALA A 26 8.20 14.15 4.96
CA ALA A 26 9.46 14.72 4.53
C ALA A 26 9.97 15.63 5.66
N ALA A 27 11.13 15.30 6.22
CA ALA A 27 12.24 16.25 6.42
C ALA A 27 13.44 15.58 7.12
N PRO A 28 14.70 16.05 6.93
CA PRO A 28 15.14 17.10 5.99
C PRO A 28 16.42 16.74 5.22
N ALA A 29 16.49 17.09 3.93
CA ALA A 29 17.74 17.53 3.31
C ALA A 29 17.46 18.33 2.03
N ALA A 30 17.58 19.65 2.17
CA ALA A 30 18.07 20.62 1.19
C ALA A 30 17.78 20.39 -0.31
N GLY A 31 17.00 21.30 -0.88
CA GLY A 31 16.98 21.51 -2.33
C GLY A 31 15.71 22.18 -2.78
N ALA A 32 15.82 23.43 -3.21
CA ALA A 32 14.73 24.32 -3.55
C ALA A 32 13.92 23.90 -4.79
N ALA A 33 12.71 24.47 -4.84
CA ALA A 33 11.87 24.75 -6.00
C ALA A 33 10.96 23.62 -6.52
N SER A 34 9.73 23.60 -6.01
CA SER A 34 8.57 23.05 -6.72
C SER A 34 7.64 24.20 -7.12
N GLY A 35 7.69 24.54 -8.40
CA GLY A 35 6.64 25.29 -9.09
C GLY A 35 5.63 24.32 -9.72
N GLU A 36 4.42 24.85 -9.89
CA GLU A 36 3.33 24.47 -10.81
C GLU A 36 3.52 23.23 -11.72
N GLY A 37 2.51 22.34 -11.65
CA GLY A 37 1.75 21.95 -12.85
C GLY A 37 2.23 20.74 -13.65
N GLY A 38 1.27 19.90 -13.99
CA GLY A 38 1.31 19.11 -15.23
C GLY A 38 1.67 17.65 -15.07
N ASP A 39 0.61 16.84 -15.07
CA ASP A 39 0.40 15.71 -15.99
C ASP A 39 1.61 14.94 -16.54
N GLN A 40 1.54 13.62 -16.36
CA GLN A 40 2.28 12.59 -17.10
C GLN A 40 3.81 12.75 -17.11
N ALA A 41 4.46 12.03 -16.19
CA ALA A 41 5.80 11.54 -16.46
C ALA A 41 5.99 10.16 -15.82
N SER A 42 5.78 9.14 -16.66
CA SER A 42 6.44 7.83 -16.62
C SER A 42 5.94 6.89 -15.51
N SER A 43 5.24 5.78 -15.81
CA SER A 43 5.84 4.63 -16.50
C SER A 43 7.36 4.62 -16.37
N SER A 44 7.85 4.57 -15.13
CA SER A 44 8.90 3.62 -14.83
C SER A 44 8.19 2.38 -14.30
N ASP A 45 7.85 1.45 -15.18
CA ASP A 45 7.53 0.05 -14.83
C ASP A 45 8.67 -0.60 -14.01
N ASP A 46 9.78 0.10 -13.78
CA ASP A 46 10.97 -0.38 -13.13
C ASP A 46 11.04 -0.19 -11.59
N ASP A 47 10.14 0.55 -10.91
CA ASP A 47 10.26 0.79 -9.44
C ASP A 47 9.02 0.51 -8.57
N THR A 48 7.95 -0.01 -9.17
CA THR A 48 6.80 -0.54 -8.44
C THR A 48 6.90 -2.06 -8.32
N ALA A 49 6.55 -2.61 -7.15
CA ALA A 49 6.49 -4.04 -6.89
C ALA A 49 5.15 -4.42 -6.27
N ASN A 50 4.72 -5.64 -6.54
CA ASN A 50 3.52 -6.24 -5.97
C ASN A 50 3.93 -7.21 -4.86
N VAL A 51 3.17 -7.20 -3.76
CA VAL A 51 3.37 -8.06 -2.60
C VAL A 51 2.30 -9.14 -2.64
N THR A 52 2.70 -10.38 -2.89
CA THR A 52 1.81 -11.55 -2.90
C THR A 52 2.06 -12.41 -1.67
N LEU A 53 1.00 -12.69 -0.90
CA LEU A 53 1.06 -13.65 0.20
C LEU A 53 0.98 -15.06 -0.39
N LYS A 54 2.05 -15.86 -0.28
CA LYS A 54 2.08 -17.27 -0.71
C LYS A 54 1.50 -18.20 0.34
N SER A 55 1.82 -17.95 1.60
CA SER A 55 1.41 -18.78 2.72
C SER A 55 1.38 -17.95 4.00
N PHE A 56 0.46 -18.28 4.91
CA PHE A 56 0.37 -17.63 6.22
C PHE A 56 1.04 -18.43 7.35
N GLY A 57 1.69 -19.54 6.99
CA GLY A 57 2.43 -20.40 7.92
C GLY A 57 1.60 -20.86 9.12
N ALA A 58 2.24 -20.98 10.27
CA ALA A 58 1.61 -21.42 11.52
C ALA A 58 0.89 -20.28 12.27
N ASN A 59 1.24 -19.02 12.00
CA ASN A 59 0.87 -17.86 12.81
C ASN A 59 -0.23 -17.01 12.17
N LYS A 60 -1.30 -17.66 11.73
CA LYS A 60 -2.43 -17.04 11.02
C LYS A 60 -2.98 -15.74 11.63
N ILE A 61 -3.11 -15.66 12.96
CA ILE A 61 -3.62 -14.44 13.62
C ILE A 61 -2.63 -13.28 13.49
N ALA A 62 -1.32 -13.54 13.58
CA ALA A 62 -0.30 -12.51 13.41
C ALA A 62 -0.30 -11.98 11.97
N VAL A 63 -0.40 -12.88 10.98
CA VAL A 63 -0.47 -12.51 9.56
C VAL A 63 -1.72 -11.68 9.26
N ILE A 64 -2.89 -12.06 9.80
CA ILE A 64 -4.14 -11.28 9.63
C ILE A 64 -3.99 -9.87 10.23
N LYS A 65 -3.28 -9.71 11.36
CA LYS A 65 -3.03 -8.38 11.94
C LYS A 65 -2.17 -7.51 11.01
N VAL A 66 -1.12 -8.08 10.44
CA VAL A 66 -0.23 -7.38 9.49
C VAL A 66 -0.98 -7.04 8.21
N VAL A 67 -1.71 -7.99 7.61
CA VAL A 67 -2.53 -7.73 6.41
C VAL A 67 -3.55 -6.63 6.67
N ARG A 68 -4.22 -6.62 7.84
CA ARG A 68 -5.14 -5.53 8.20
C ARG A 68 -4.43 -4.18 8.34
N ALA A 69 -3.22 -4.15 8.88
CA ALA A 69 -2.44 -2.92 8.98
C ALA A 69 -1.98 -2.41 7.61
N LEU A 70 -1.60 -3.32 6.71
CA LEU A 70 -1.13 -2.98 5.36
C LEU A 70 -2.27 -2.57 4.41
N THR A 71 -3.40 -3.26 4.48
CA THR A 71 -4.52 -3.09 3.52
C THR A 71 -5.70 -2.29 4.06
N SER A 72 -5.73 -2.03 5.38
CA SER A 72 -6.87 -1.41 6.08
C SER A 72 -8.21 -2.15 5.91
N LEU A 73 -8.16 -3.41 5.49
CA LEU A 73 -9.35 -4.26 5.34
C LEU A 73 -9.96 -4.64 6.70
N GLY A 74 -11.26 -4.94 6.69
CA GLY A 74 -11.97 -5.46 7.84
C GLY A 74 -11.48 -6.85 8.24
N LEU A 75 -11.87 -7.32 9.44
CA LEU A 75 -11.43 -8.61 9.96
C LEU A 75 -11.87 -9.77 9.05
N LYS A 76 -13.04 -9.63 8.40
CA LYS A 76 -13.56 -10.64 7.49
C LYS A 76 -12.76 -10.65 6.19
N GLU A 77 -12.58 -9.53 5.51
CA GLU A 77 -11.86 -9.51 4.23
C GLU A 77 -10.39 -9.89 4.41
N ALA A 78 -9.73 -9.44 5.49
CA ALA A 78 -8.35 -9.82 5.75
C ALA A 78 -8.20 -11.30 6.08
N LYS A 79 -9.17 -11.91 6.75
CA LYS A 79 -9.19 -13.37 6.98
C LYS A 79 -9.36 -14.11 5.66
N ASP A 80 -10.32 -13.70 4.84
CA ASP A 80 -10.61 -14.32 3.55
C ASP A 80 -9.39 -14.20 2.61
N LEU A 81 -8.69 -13.05 2.62
CA LEU A 81 -7.46 -12.84 1.85
C LEU A 81 -6.33 -13.76 2.32
N VAL A 82 -6.05 -13.80 3.63
CA VAL A 82 -5.00 -14.65 4.19
C VAL A 82 -5.29 -16.13 3.97
N GLU A 83 -6.54 -16.58 4.13
CA GLU A 83 -6.94 -17.97 3.88
C GLU A 83 -6.95 -18.35 2.38
N GLY A 84 -7.07 -17.36 1.50
CA GLY A 84 -7.07 -17.51 0.05
C GLY A 84 -5.69 -17.55 -0.59
N ALA A 85 -4.61 -17.70 0.19
CA ALA A 85 -3.25 -17.73 -0.34
C ALA A 85 -3.07 -18.85 -1.39
N PRO A 86 -2.45 -18.56 -2.57
CA PRO A 86 -1.74 -17.33 -2.89
C PRO A 86 -2.66 -16.14 -3.27
N SER A 87 -2.46 -14.98 -2.65
CA SER A 87 -3.32 -13.80 -2.80
C SER A 87 -2.53 -12.48 -2.78
N PRO A 88 -2.87 -11.48 -3.61
CA PRO A 88 -2.20 -10.17 -3.59
C PRO A 88 -2.57 -9.39 -2.32
N VAL A 89 -1.57 -8.83 -1.64
CA VAL A 89 -1.72 -7.98 -0.44
C VAL A 89 -1.64 -6.51 -0.81
N LYS A 90 -0.67 -6.14 -1.66
CA LYS A 90 -0.48 -4.79 -2.19
C LYS A 90 -0.01 -4.87 -3.63
N GLU A 91 -0.53 -4.03 -4.50
CA GLU A 91 -0.17 -3.99 -5.92
C GLU A 91 0.29 -2.57 -6.28
N GLY A 92 1.32 -2.47 -7.13
CA GLY A 92 1.82 -1.19 -7.64
C GLY A 92 2.44 -0.28 -6.57
N VAL A 93 3.02 -0.84 -5.50
CA VAL A 93 3.64 -0.04 -4.43
C VAL A 93 5.13 0.17 -4.67
N PRO A 94 5.75 1.26 -4.19
CA PRO A 94 7.19 1.48 -4.32
C PRO A 94 7.98 0.29 -3.75
N LYS A 95 9.11 -0.10 -4.37
CA LYS A 95 9.95 -1.21 -3.88
C LYS A 95 10.27 -1.14 -2.39
N ALA A 96 10.57 0.04 -1.85
CA ALA A 96 10.84 0.22 -0.43
C ALA A 96 9.64 -0.15 0.46
N GLU A 97 8.42 0.18 0.03
CA GLU A 97 7.18 -0.18 0.73
C GLU A 97 6.86 -1.67 0.55
N ALA A 98 7.14 -2.22 -0.63
CA ALA A 98 6.97 -3.65 -0.90
C ALA A 98 7.90 -4.50 -0.04
N GLU A 99 9.17 -4.13 0.08
CA GLU A 99 10.16 -4.79 0.94
C GLU A 99 9.78 -4.69 2.42
N ASP A 100 9.31 -3.53 2.89
CA ASP A 100 8.83 -3.38 4.27
C ASP A 100 7.60 -4.26 4.54
N ALA A 101 6.63 -4.27 3.61
CA ALA A 101 5.45 -5.14 3.71
C ALA A 101 5.82 -6.63 3.71
N LYS A 102 6.74 -7.05 2.84
CA LYS A 102 7.27 -8.43 2.83
C LYS A 102 7.93 -8.76 4.16
N LYS A 103 8.78 -7.88 4.68
CA LYS A 103 9.47 -8.09 5.97
C LYS A 103 8.47 -8.22 7.12
N GLN A 104 7.47 -7.35 7.21
CA GLN A 104 6.43 -7.44 8.24
C GLN A 104 5.63 -8.75 8.14
N LEU A 105 5.35 -9.22 6.93
CA LEU A 105 4.66 -10.49 6.69
C LEU A 105 5.54 -11.69 7.09
N GLU A 106 6.83 -11.69 6.74
CA GLU A 106 7.80 -12.73 7.12
C GLU A 106 8.05 -12.78 8.64
N GLU A 107 8.16 -11.63 9.30
CA GLU A 107 8.26 -11.53 10.77
C GLU A 107 7.01 -12.06 11.47
N ALA A 108 5.84 -11.90 10.85
CA ALA A 108 4.59 -12.51 11.32
C ALA A 108 4.49 -14.02 11.04
N GLY A 109 5.44 -14.59 10.31
CA GLY A 109 5.50 -16.01 9.97
C GLY A 109 4.77 -16.39 8.68
N ALA A 110 4.50 -15.43 7.80
CA ALA A 110 4.02 -15.66 6.44
C ALA A 110 5.17 -15.79 5.45
N GLU A 111 4.88 -16.36 4.27
CA GLU A 111 5.75 -16.31 3.11
C GLU A 111 5.16 -15.31 2.11
N ALA A 112 5.93 -14.27 1.79
CA ALA A 112 5.52 -13.22 0.85
C ALA A 112 6.52 -13.09 -0.29
N GLU A 113 6.02 -12.92 -1.51
CA GLU A 113 6.82 -12.73 -2.73
C GLU A 113 6.64 -11.32 -3.27
N LEU A 114 7.74 -10.75 -3.77
CA LEU A 114 7.75 -9.49 -4.50
C LEU A 114 7.83 -9.79 -5.99
N SER A 115 6.95 -9.19 -6.77
CA SER A 115 6.88 -9.35 -8.23
C SER A 115 6.63 -8.03 -8.92
#